data_AF-V7GUD8-F1
#
_entry.id   AF-V7GUD8-F1
#
_cell.length_a   1.000
_cell.length_b   1.000
_cell.length_c   1.000
_cell.angle_alpha   90.00
_cell.angle_beta   90.00
_cell.angle_gamma   90.00
#
_symmetry.space_group_name_H-M   'P 1'
#
loop_
_entity.id
_entity.type
_entity.pdbx_description
1 polymer ?
#
loop_
_entity_poly.entity_id
_entity_poly.type
_entity_poly.pdbx_seq_one_letter_code
_entity_poly.pdbx_strand_id
1 'polypeptide(L)'
;MASSERKEIDLKEQIAASFAKMDRVLSELKTDRRYLLLACVFLSNLDDEKIFDVEWEAWVGDNPNHWPQRICIGAMLSPGTLVEIAVVAARPLTSNSLYSVA
;
A
#
# COMPACT_ATOMS: atom_id res chain seq x y z
N MET A 1 12.07 -26.88 -1.69
CA MET A 1 11.22 -26.41 -0.58
C MET A 1 11.86 -25.25 0.18
N ALA A 2 13.11 -25.34 0.64
CA ALA A 2 13.79 -24.22 1.35
C ALA A 2 14.06 -22.92 0.56
N SER A 3 13.76 -22.86 -0.75
CA SER A 3 13.91 -21.65 -1.57
C SER A 3 12.60 -20.88 -1.75
N SER A 4 11.44 -21.55 -1.72
CA SER A 4 10.13 -20.90 -1.84
C SER A 4 9.73 -20.24 -0.52
N GLU A 5 10.00 -20.90 0.60
CA GLU A 5 9.74 -20.37 1.96
C GLU A 5 10.54 -19.09 2.24
N ARG A 6 11.82 -19.06 1.85
CA ARG A 6 12.64 -17.84 1.97
C ARG A 6 12.10 -16.69 1.14
N LYS A 7 11.68 -16.96 -0.09
CA LYS A 7 11.08 -15.95 -0.97
C LYS A 7 9.76 -15.39 -0.40
N GLU A 8 8.95 -16.24 0.23
CA GLU A 8 7.73 -15.81 0.91
C GLU A 8 8.03 -14.90 2.12
N ILE A 9 9.03 -15.25 2.94
CA ILE A 9 9.49 -14.41 4.06
C ILE A 9 9.94 -13.04 3.54
N ASP A 10 10.81 -13.03 2.52
CA ASP A 10 11.32 -11.80 1.93
C ASP A 10 10.20 -10.92 1.36
N LEU A 11 9.18 -11.52 0.71
CA LEU A 11 8.03 -10.79 0.19
C LEU A 11 7.23 -10.13 1.33
N LYS A 12 6.89 -10.88 2.39
CA LYS A 12 6.15 -10.36 3.55
C LYS A 12 6.90 -9.20 4.21
N GLU A 13 8.22 -9.32 4.36
CA GLU A 13 9.05 -8.24 4.89
C GLU A 13 9.01 -6.98 4.01
N GLN A 14 9.09 -7.13 2.68
CA GLN A 14 8.99 -5.99 1.75
C GLN A 14 7.59 -5.36 1.73
N ILE A 15 6.53 -6.15 1.86
CA ILE A 15 5.15 -5.66 1.98
C ILE A 15 5.03 -4.82 3.26
N ALA A 16 5.43 -5.36 4.40
CA ALA A 16 5.37 -4.68 5.69
C ALA A 16 6.18 -3.37 5.69
N ALA A 17 7.39 -3.39 5.10
CA ALA A 17 8.21 -2.19 4.95
C ALA A 17 7.55 -1.13 4.05
N SER A 18 6.90 -1.56 2.96
CA SER A 18 6.18 -0.67 2.04
C SER A 18 4.97 -0.02 2.74
N PHE A 19 4.19 -0.80 3.48
CA PHE A 19 3.06 -0.33 4.28
C PHE A 19 3.48 0.67 5.36
N ALA A 20 4.51 0.35 6.14
CA ALA A 20 5.05 1.25 7.16
C ALA A 20 5.56 2.57 6.56
N LYS A 21 6.20 2.51 5.39
CA LYS A 21 6.64 3.71 4.66
C LYS A 21 5.45 4.55 4.18
N MET A 22 4.41 3.93 3.62
CA MET A 22 3.20 4.63 3.20
C MET A 22 2.51 5.32 4.37
N ASP A 23 2.31 4.62 5.49
CA ASP A 23 1.70 5.20 6.69
C ASP A 23 2.45 6.44 7.18
N ARG A 24 3.78 6.35 7.24
CA ARG A 24 4.63 7.48 7.61
C ARG A 24 4.44 8.66 6.66
N VAL A 25 4.53 8.43 5.34
CA VAL A 25 4.42 9.50 4.33
C VAL A 25 3.03 10.12 4.33
N LEU A 26 1.97 9.31 4.40
CA LEU A 26 0.59 9.79 4.46
C LEU A 26 0.39 10.67 5.72
N SER A 27 0.90 10.22 6.87
CA SER A 27 0.84 10.98 8.12
C SER A 27 1.59 12.31 8.02
N GLU A 28 2.80 12.34 7.45
CA GLU A 28 3.56 13.57 7.19
C GLU A 28 2.77 14.57 6.32
N LEU A 29 1.94 14.04 5.40
CA LEU A 29 1.06 14.81 4.53
C LEU A 29 -0.32 15.14 5.15
N LYS A 30 -0.53 14.84 6.44
CA LYS A 30 -1.79 15.03 7.17
C LYS A 30 -2.98 14.30 6.53
N THR A 31 -2.72 13.09 6.05
CA THR A 31 -3.73 12.14 5.60
C THR A 31 -3.40 10.76 6.15
N ASP A 32 -4.17 9.74 5.78
CA ASP A 32 -3.92 8.35 6.16
C ASP A 32 -4.54 7.41 5.13
N ARG A 33 -4.35 6.10 5.34
CA ARG A 33 -4.76 5.07 4.40
C ARG A 33 -6.27 5.04 4.13
N ARG A 34 -7.12 5.63 4.99
CA ARG A 34 -8.57 5.73 4.77
C ARG A 34 -8.96 6.69 3.66
N TYR A 35 -8.01 7.53 3.23
CA TYR A 35 -8.19 8.51 2.16
C TYR A 35 -7.44 8.13 0.88
N LEU A 36 -7.03 6.86 0.75
CA LEU A 36 -6.53 6.35 -0.53
C LEU A 36 -7.67 6.32 -1.55
N LEU A 37 -7.37 6.75 -2.78
CA LEU A 37 -8.29 6.74 -3.92
C LEU A 37 -7.94 5.60 -4.88
N LEU A 38 -6.64 5.40 -5.14
CA LEU A 38 -6.11 4.38 -6.03
C LEU A 38 -4.87 3.74 -5.39
N ALA A 39 -4.77 2.41 -5.48
CA ALA A 39 -3.56 1.65 -5.19
C ALA A 39 -3.23 0.73 -6.36
N CYS A 40 -2.09 0.94 -6.99
CA CYS A 40 -1.54 0.07 -8.03
C CYS A 40 -0.42 -0.77 -7.41
N VAL A 41 -0.63 -2.08 -7.37
CA VAL A 41 0.30 -3.06 -6.81
C VAL A 41 0.97 -3.80 -7.96
N PHE A 42 2.29 -3.78 -7.96
CA PHE A 42 3.13 -4.49 -8.91
C PHE A 42 3.86 -5.61 -8.17
N LEU A 43 3.60 -6.85 -8.55
CA LEU A 43 4.30 -8.02 -8.02
C LEU A 43 5.32 -8.51 -9.05
N SER A 44 6.53 -8.84 -8.58
CA SER A 44 7.54 -9.51 -9.41
C SER A 44 7.12 -10.90 -9.89
N ASN A 45 6.18 -11.53 -9.17
CA ASN A 45 5.59 -12.81 -9.47
C ASN A 45 4.11 -12.79 -9.05
N LEU A 46 3.20 -12.89 -10.02
CA LEU A 46 1.76 -12.76 -9.76
C LEU A 46 1.18 -13.96 -8.99
N ASP A 47 1.84 -15.12 -8.99
CA ASP A 47 1.42 -16.28 -8.19
C ASP A 47 1.43 -15.98 -6.68
N ASP A 48 2.14 -14.93 -6.26
CA ASP A 48 2.24 -14.49 -4.87
C ASP A 48 1.08 -13.54 -4.44
N GLU A 49 0.07 -13.31 -5.31
CA GLU A 49 -1.09 -12.43 -5.03
C GLU A 49 -1.79 -12.77 -3.71
N LYS A 50 -1.99 -14.06 -3.41
CA LYS A 50 -2.65 -14.50 -2.18
C LYS A 50 -1.89 -14.08 -0.91
N ILE A 51 -0.57 -14.06 -0.97
CA ILE A 51 0.26 -13.60 0.16
C ILE A 51 0.05 -12.10 0.32
N PHE A 52 0.09 -11.35 -0.78
CA PHE A 52 -0.16 -9.91 -0.75
C PHE A 52 -1.55 -9.57 -0.22
N ASP A 53 -2.59 -10.32 -0.62
CA ASP A 53 -3.97 -10.08 -0.20
C ASP A 53 -4.16 -10.20 1.31
N VAL A 54 -3.57 -11.22 1.93
CA VAL A 54 -3.65 -11.41 3.39
C VAL A 54 -3.03 -10.22 4.13
N GLU A 55 -1.85 -9.77 3.70
CA GLU A 55 -1.17 -8.62 4.31
C GLU A 55 -1.94 -7.32 4.02
N TRP A 56 -2.48 -7.17 2.81
CA TRP A 56 -3.28 -6.02 2.39
C TRP A 56 -4.55 -5.89 3.21
N GLU A 57 -5.32 -6.96 3.40
CA GLU A 57 -6.54 -6.96 4.19
C GLU A 57 -6.27 -6.52 5.64
N ALA A 58 -5.22 -7.08 6.25
CA ALA A 58 -4.80 -6.69 7.59
C ALA A 58 -4.39 -5.21 7.69
N TRP A 59 -3.77 -4.65 6.64
CA TRP A 59 -3.33 -3.26 6.62
C TRP A 59 -4.44 -2.27 6.24
N VAL A 60 -5.25 -2.53 5.20
CA VAL A 60 -6.28 -1.59 4.74
C VAL A 60 -7.42 -1.44 5.76
N GLY A 61 -7.66 -2.48 6.56
CA GLY A 61 -8.63 -2.51 7.65
C GLY A 61 -10.06 -2.84 7.20
N ASP A 62 -10.93 -3.02 8.17
CA ASP A 62 -12.18 -3.77 7.98
C ASP A 62 -13.36 -2.94 7.45
N ASN A 63 -13.18 -1.64 7.18
CA ASN A 63 -14.24 -0.75 6.74
C ASN A 63 -14.20 -0.51 5.22
N PRO A 64 -15.13 -1.10 4.44
CA PRO A 64 -15.11 -0.99 2.98
C PRO A 64 -15.33 0.44 2.46
N ASN A 65 -15.90 1.34 3.26
CA ASN A 65 -16.06 2.74 2.87
C ASN A 65 -14.72 3.48 2.74
N HIS A 66 -13.64 2.90 3.27
CA HIS A 66 -12.29 3.47 3.24
C HIS A 66 -11.37 2.77 2.22
N TRP A 67 -11.87 1.75 1.51
CA TRP A 67 -11.04 0.98 0.58
C TRP A 67 -10.83 1.76 -0.72
N PRO A 68 -9.58 1.87 -1.20
CA PRO A 68 -9.31 2.48 -2.50
C PRO A 68 -9.76 1.55 -3.65
N GLN A 69 -9.83 2.10 -4.86
CA GLN A 69 -9.75 1.25 -6.05
C GLN A 69 -8.36 0.59 -6.08
N ARG A 70 -8.31 -0.72 -6.26
CA ARG A 70 -7.06 -1.49 -6.26
C ARG A 70 -6.87 -2.23 -7.58
N ILE A 71 -5.67 -2.15 -8.12
CA ILE A 71 -5.21 -2.94 -9.27
C ILE A 71 -3.98 -3.73 -8.83
N CYS A 72 -3.96 -5.04 -9.06
CA CYS A 72 -2.81 -5.90 -8.81
C CYS A 72 -2.39 -6.55 -10.12
N ILE A 73 -1.11 -6.41 -10.50
CA ILE A 73 -0.57 -6.98 -11.74
C ILE A 73 0.87 -7.47 -11.57
N GLY A 74 1.27 -8.41 -12.41
CA GLY A 74 2.66 -8.83 -12.53
C GLY A 74 3.48 -7.83 -13.35
N ALA A 75 4.69 -7.49 -12.89
CA ALA A 75 5.60 -6.59 -13.60
C ALA A 75 7.07 -6.98 -13.38
N MET A 76 7.94 -6.59 -14.31
CA MET A 76 9.39 -6.68 -14.11
C MET A 76 9.85 -5.52 -13.24
N LEU A 77 10.34 -5.83 -12.04
CA LEU A 77 10.82 -4.87 -11.06
C LEU A 77 12.35 -4.82 -11.02
N SER A 78 12.90 -3.86 -10.29
CA SER A 78 14.35 -3.78 -10.06
C SER A 78 14.87 -5.04 -9.35
N PRO A 79 16.14 -5.45 -9.57
CA PRO A 79 16.70 -6.65 -8.95
C PRO A 79 16.55 -6.64 -7.42
N GLY A 80 15.97 -7.71 -6.87
CA GLY A 80 15.71 -7.85 -5.43
C GLY A 80 14.39 -7.25 -4.93
N THR A 81 13.69 -6.46 -5.76
CA THR A 81 12.35 -5.94 -5.42
C THR A 81 11.29 -6.97 -5.78
N LEU A 82 10.50 -7.38 -4.79
CA LEU A 82 9.43 -8.37 -4.94
C LEU A 82 8.05 -7.74 -5.11
N VAL A 83 7.85 -6.55 -4.53
CA VAL A 83 6.61 -5.77 -4.60
C VAL A 83 6.92 -4.28 -4.72
N GLU A 84 6.13 -3.57 -5.52
CA GLU A 84 6.09 -2.11 -5.57
C GLU A 84 4.65 -1.64 -5.50
N ILE A 85 4.38 -0.57 -4.74
CA ILE A 85 3.03 -0.04 -4.53
C ILE A 85 3.04 1.45 -4.81
N ALA A 86 2.22 1.88 -5.77
CA ALA A 86 1.96 3.28 -6.07
C ALA A 86 0.55 3.64 -5.62
N VAL A 87 0.41 4.76 -4.90
CA VAL A 87 -0.88 5.19 -4.36
C VAL A 87 -1.19 6.64 -4.72
N VAL A 88 -2.49 6.93 -4.85
CA VAL A 88 -3.04 8.29 -4.90
C VAL A 88 -3.93 8.46 -3.69
N ALA A 89 -3.72 9.54 -2.92
CA ALA A 89 -4.48 9.83 -1.71
C ALA A 89 -5.04 11.26 -1.73
N ALA A 90 -6.23 11.43 -1.15
CA ALA A 90 -6.76 12.74 -0.83
C ALA A 90 -6.20 13.22 0.52
N ARG A 91 -5.97 14.52 0.67
CA ARG A 91 -5.77 15.13 1.98
C ARG A 91 -7.09 15.76 2.42
N PRO A 92 -7.76 15.27 3.48
CA PRO A 92 -9.02 15.84 3.93
C PRO A 92 -8.81 17.28 4.39
N LEU A 93 -9.81 18.13 4.14
CA LEU A 93 -9.83 19.48 4.71
C LEU A 93 -10.11 19.36 6.21
N THR A 94 -9.18 19.80 7.04
CA THR A 94 -9.46 20.05 8.45
C THR A 94 -10.17 21.40 8.56
N SER A 95 -11.25 21.46 9.36
CA SER A 95 -12.18 22.60 9.55
C SER A 95 -11.55 24.00 9.79
N ASN A 96 -10.24 24.12 9.98
CA ASN A 96 -9.56 25.38 10.29
C ASN A 96 -8.97 26.15 9.10
N SER A 97 -9.07 25.64 7.86
CA SER A 97 -8.41 26.26 6.69
C SER A 97 -9.28 27.21 5.86
N LEU A 98 -10.53 27.49 6.27
CA LEU A 98 -11.49 28.27 5.46
C LEU A 98 -11.63 29.75 5.84
N TYR A 99 -10.77 30.30 6.72
CA TYR A 99 -10.86 31.71 7.15
C TYR A 99 -9.57 32.53 6.96
N SER A 100 -8.81 32.28 5.90
CA SER A 100 -7.73 33.20 5.48
C SER A 100 -7.98 33.68 4.06
N VAL A 101 -9.00 34.53 3.90
CA VAL A 101 -9.01 35.56 2.86
C VAL A 101 -8.95 36.90 3.59
N ALA A 102 -7.76 37.49 3.60
CA ALA A 102 -7.53 38.90 3.86
C ALA A 102 -7.13 39.55 2.52
#